data_AF-A0AB38SPX2-F1
#
_entry.id   AF-A0AB38SPX2-F1
#
_cell.length_a   1.000
_cell.length_b   1.000
_cell.length_c   1.000
_cell.angle_alpha   90.00
_cell.angle_beta   90.00
_cell.angle_gamma   90.00
#
_symmetry.space_group_name_H-M   'P 1'
#
loop_
_entity.id
_entity.type
_entity.pdbx_description
1 polymer ?
#
loop_
_entity_poly.entity_id
_entity_poly.type
_entity_poly.pdbx_seq_one_letter_code
_entity_poly.pdbx_strand_id
1 'polypeptide(L)'
;MTHADSSSHPTRRALLHSTFAAAALLAVPKRALAAPPGFDEWREAFRARAMAKGISAATWQRAMARVEPDMSVFKQMRNQPEFHEQVWQYINRRVSDWRIINGKIALKNNEALFARIERDFGVERGTLLALWGVESAYGDPLVQQNHMTPVFPSLAALAWNEPRRKAYWETELINALRIVDKGWSTPEQMQGSWAGAMGHSQWMPEVWLNVGIDYDGDGKVSPFGKPDDALGSTAKYLVNRGKWHRGEHWGYEVRAPGNMSGNRTYAAWASAGVTRADGQPFPQPNATAQLWTPVTGGPSFLLGSNFYSVKSYNPSMNYALAICHLGDRCLGAPPFIQPFPGSERALTLAEVQEMQTRLTKAGFDTGGTDGRVGNDTMKAVKDFQQRAGITPADGYGGLKVLAKLRQGS
;
A
#
# COMPACT_ATOMS: atom_id res chain seq x y z
N MET A 1 17.60 27.66 19.09
CA MET A 1 18.84 26.86 19.17
C MET A 1 18.65 25.64 18.29
N THR A 2 19.40 25.60 17.20
CA THR A 2 19.36 24.60 16.12
C THR A 2 20.00 23.30 16.60
N HIS A 3 19.20 22.26 16.82
CA HIS A 3 19.75 20.91 16.94
C HIS A 3 19.98 20.35 15.55
N ALA A 4 21.25 20.13 15.22
CA ALA A 4 21.69 19.41 14.04
C ALA A 4 21.38 17.92 14.22
N ASP A 5 20.63 17.35 13.29
CA ASP A 5 20.35 15.92 13.27
C ASP A 5 21.60 15.12 12.88
N SER A 6 21.84 14.10 13.69
CA SER A 6 22.92 13.14 13.58
C SER A 6 22.76 12.28 12.33
N SER A 7 23.87 12.07 11.62
CA SER A 7 24.03 11.16 10.49
C SER A 7 23.55 9.74 10.81
N SER A 8 22.43 9.33 10.21
CA SER A 8 21.89 7.98 10.36
C SER A 8 22.44 7.03 9.31
N HIS A 9 23.18 6.00 9.73
CA HIS A 9 23.43 4.80 8.93
C HIS A 9 22.11 4.05 8.66
N PRO A 10 21.87 3.51 7.45
CA PRO A 10 20.61 2.81 7.15
C PRO A 10 20.58 1.43 7.82
N THR A 11 19.62 1.22 8.72
CA THR A 11 19.29 -0.09 9.31
C THR A 11 18.27 -0.86 8.46
N ARG A 12 18.24 -2.19 8.63
CA ARG A 12 17.58 -3.27 7.81
C ARG A 12 16.05 -3.18 7.56
N ARG A 13 15.39 -2.01 7.62
CA ARG A 13 13.92 -1.92 7.57
C ARG A 13 13.37 -0.71 6.80
N ALA A 14 13.82 -0.53 5.57
CA ALA A 14 13.20 0.43 4.66
C ALA A 14 13.13 -0.15 3.25
N LEU A 15 12.03 -0.82 2.91
CA LEU A 15 11.55 -0.93 1.53
C LEU A 15 10.10 -1.43 1.49
N LEU A 16 9.17 -0.49 1.64
CA LEU A 16 7.77 -0.63 1.25
C LEU A 16 7.29 0.73 0.71
N HIS A 17 7.90 1.18 -0.39
CA HIS A 17 7.39 2.28 -1.20
C HIS A 17 7.57 1.88 -2.65
N SER A 18 6.51 1.34 -3.27
CA SER A 18 6.51 0.88 -4.66
C SER A 18 5.47 1.68 -5.45
N THR A 19 5.96 2.52 -6.35
CA THR A 19 5.20 3.29 -7.34
C THR A 19 5.41 2.68 -8.74
N PHE A 20 4.37 2.76 -9.58
CA PHE A 20 4.17 2.13 -10.89
C PHE A 20 4.47 3.05 -12.09
N ALA A 21 4.76 2.47 -13.26
CA ALA A 21 4.47 3.05 -14.58
C ALA A 21 4.64 1.97 -15.67
N ALA A 22 3.66 1.82 -16.56
CA ALA A 22 3.81 1.06 -17.81
C ALA A 22 3.13 1.80 -18.97
N ALA A 23 3.81 1.85 -20.12
CA ALA A 23 3.31 2.39 -21.37
C ALA A 23 3.14 1.25 -22.39
N ALA A 24 2.11 1.37 -23.22
CA ALA A 24 1.67 0.38 -24.21
C ALA A 24 2.71 0.12 -25.32
N LEU A 25 2.73 -1.12 -25.83
CA LEU A 25 3.44 -1.52 -27.04
C LEU A 25 2.48 -2.28 -27.96
N LEU A 26 2.56 -1.91 -29.25
CA LEU A 26 1.90 -2.55 -30.38
C LEU A 26 2.20 -4.05 -30.43
N ALA A 27 1.19 -4.83 -30.84
CA ALA A 27 1.28 -6.28 -30.97
C ALA A 27 2.28 -6.67 -32.07
N VAL A 28 3.49 -7.05 -31.66
CA VAL A 28 4.47 -7.78 -32.48
C VAL A 28 4.34 -9.26 -32.12
N PRO A 29 4.39 -10.20 -33.08
CA PRO A 29 4.37 -11.63 -32.77
C PRO A 29 5.49 -11.96 -31.78
N LYS A 30 5.14 -12.63 -30.67
CA LYS A 30 6.08 -13.08 -29.62
C LYS A 30 7.08 -14.07 -30.23
N ARG A 31 8.20 -13.58 -30.76
CA ARG A 31 9.43 -14.37 -30.76
C ARG A 31 9.83 -14.56 -29.31
N ALA A 32 10.02 -15.80 -28.87
CA ALA A 32 10.66 -16.07 -27.59
C ALA A 32 12.02 -15.35 -27.61
N LEU A 33 12.11 -14.24 -26.88
CA LEU A 33 13.37 -13.56 -26.64
C LEU A 33 14.18 -14.53 -25.77
N ALA A 34 15.30 -15.01 -26.31
CA ALA A 34 16.24 -15.80 -25.53
C ALA A 34 16.69 -14.98 -24.31
N ALA A 35 16.94 -15.68 -23.20
CA ALA A 35 17.50 -15.08 -22.00
C ALA A 35 18.71 -14.19 -22.34
N PRO A 36 18.87 -13.02 -21.68
CA PRO A 36 20.06 -12.22 -21.83
C PRO A 36 21.34 -13.04 -21.59
N PRO A 37 22.46 -12.77 -22.28
CA PRO A 37 23.71 -13.49 -22.08
C PRO A 37 24.10 -13.57 -20.60
N GLY A 38 24.41 -14.77 -20.11
CA GLY A 38 24.82 -15.03 -18.72
C GLY A 38 23.69 -15.25 -17.71
N PHE A 39 22.40 -15.09 -18.09
CA PHE A 39 21.30 -15.43 -17.18
C PHE A 39 21.18 -16.95 -16.96
N ASP A 40 21.28 -17.76 -18.01
CA ASP A 40 21.21 -19.22 -17.89
C ASP A 40 22.34 -19.78 -17.01
N GLU A 41 23.56 -19.25 -17.16
CA GLU A 41 24.71 -19.60 -16.30
C GLU A 41 24.45 -19.22 -14.83
N TRP A 42 23.95 -18.00 -14.60
CA TRP A 42 23.56 -17.59 -13.25
C TRP A 42 22.44 -18.47 -12.69
N ARG A 43 21.45 -18.84 -13.50
CA ARG A 43 20.32 -19.68 -13.09
C ARG A 43 20.80 -21.05 -12.64
N GLU A 44 21.69 -21.70 -13.39
CA GLU A 44 22.26 -22.98 -12.99
C GLU A 44 23.17 -22.86 -11.76
N ALA A 45 23.97 -21.81 -11.63
CA ALA A 45 24.73 -21.57 -10.41
C ALA A 45 23.83 -21.31 -9.19
N PHE A 46 22.72 -20.59 -9.39
CA PHE A 46 21.72 -20.30 -8.37
C PHE A 46 20.93 -21.56 -7.97
N ARG A 47 20.68 -22.48 -8.91
CA ARG A 47 20.04 -23.79 -8.65
C ARG A 47 20.69 -24.52 -7.49
N ALA A 48 22.03 -24.64 -7.51
CA ALA A 48 22.78 -25.29 -6.46
C ALA A 48 22.55 -24.62 -5.09
N ARG A 49 22.51 -23.28 -5.05
CA ARG A 49 22.22 -22.51 -3.82
C ARG A 49 20.78 -22.73 -3.35
N ALA A 50 19.80 -22.73 -4.25
CA ALA A 50 18.40 -22.97 -3.92
C ALA A 50 18.18 -24.39 -3.37
N MET A 51 18.76 -25.41 -4.00
CA MET A 51 18.69 -26.80 -3.52
C MET A 51 19.36 -26.97 -2.15
N ALA A 52 20.52 -26.34 -1.94
CA ALA A 52 21.18 -26.33 -0.62
C ALA A 52 20.34 -25.64 0.48
N LYS A 53 19.35 -24.81 0.10
CA LYS A 53 18.37 -24.20 1.01
C LYS A 53 17.06 -24.97 1.14
N GLY A 54 17.01 -26.18 0.59
CA GLY A 54 15.93 -27.15 0.74
C GLY A 54 14.84 -27.10 -0.32
N ILE A 55 15.02 -26.36 -1.42
CA ILE A 55 14.03 -26.35 -2.51
C ILE A 55 14.06 -27.68 -3.27
N SER A 56 12.91 -28.32 -3.42
CA SER A 56 12.82 -29.58 -4.19
C SER A 56 13.14 -29.40 -5.67
N ALA A 57 13.71 -30.43 -6.28
CA ALA A 57 13.97 -30.47 -7.72
C ALA A 57 12.66 -30.31 -8.54
N ALA A 58 11.55 -30.84 -8.04
CA ALA A 58 10.25 -30.72 -8.69
C ALA A 58 9.76 -29.25 -8.70
N THR A 59 9.89 -28.53 -7.59
CA THR A 59 9.53 -27.11 -7.51
C THR A 59 10.44 -26.24 -8.37
N TRP A 60 11.76 -26.51 -8.35
CA TRP A 60 12.69 -25.86 -9.29
C TRP A 60 12.26 -26.06 -10.74
N GLN A 61 11.91 -27.29 -11.12
CA GLN A 61 11.50 -27.63 -12.48
C GLN A 61 10.25 -26.86 -12.92
N ARG A 62 9.26 -26.72 -12.03
CA ARG A 62 8.01 -26.00 -12.34
C ARG A 62 8.21 -24.47 -12.40
N ALA A 63 9.01 -23.91 -11.50
CA ALA A 63 9.09 -22.45 -11.31
C ALA A 63 10.26 -21.79 -12.06
N MET A 64 11.40 -22.47 -12.18
CA MET A 64 12.66 -21.85 -12.61
C MET A 64 13.25 -22.42 -13.89
N ALA A 65 12.99 -23.69 -14.25
CA ALA A 65 13.70 -24.34 -15.37
C ALA A 65 13.62 -23.62 -16.72
N ARG A 66 12.54 -22.86 -16.95
CA ARG A 66 12.32 -22.05 -18.15
C ARG A 66 11.96 -20.60 -17.82
N VAL A 67 12.31 -20.14 -16.62
CA VAL A 67 12.03 -18.75 -16.25
C VAL A 67 12.92 -17.84 -17.10
N GLU A 68 12.31 -16.77 -17.60
CA GLU A 68 13.01 -15.66 -18.25
C GLU A 68 12.96 -14.45 -17.31
N PRO A 69 14.07 -13.70 -17.13
CA PRO A 69 14.08 -12.56 -16.23
C PRO A 69 13.26 -11.41 -16.82
N ASP A 70 12.32 -10.87 -16.04
CA ASP A 70 11.58 -9.68 -16.45
C ASP A 70 12.44 -8.42 -16.23
N MET A 71 13.17 -8.00 -17.26
CA MET A 71 14.04 -6.82 -17.18
C MET A 71 13.28 -5.49 -17.08
N SER A 72 11.94 -5.49 -17.26
CA SER A 72 11.13 -4.28 -17.08
C SER A 72 11.13 -3.79 -15.62
N VAL A 73 11.44 -4.67 -14.65
CA VAL A 73 11.57 -4.32 -13.23
C VAL A 73 12.57 -3.19 -13.00
N PHE A 74 13.66 -3.13 -13.78
CA PHE A 74 14.66 -2.07 -13.65
C PHE A 74 14.18 -0.73 -14.20
N LYS A 75 13.26 -0.75 -15.17
CA LYS A 75 12.56 0.47 -15.61
C LYS A 75 11.66 0.98 -14.48
N GLN A 76 10.91 0.10 -13.83
CA GLN A 76 10.05 0.45 -12.69
C GLN A 76 10.85 0.94 -11.48
N MET A 77 12.02 0.34 -11.24
CA MET A 77 12.96 0.78 -10.20
C MET A 77 13.53 2.18 -10.45
N ARG A 78 13.89 2.50 -11.71
CA ARG A 78 14.43 3.83 -12.08
C ARG A 78 13.34 4.90 -12.23
N ASN A 79 12.18 4.51 -12.74
CA ASN A 79 11.06 5.41 -13.03
C ASN A 79 10.05 5.37 -11.88
N GLN A 80 10.49 5.53 -10.64
CA GLN A 80 9.60 5.88 -9.56
C GLN A 80 9.41 7.40 -9.59
N PRO A 81 8.31 7.94 -10.16
CA PRO A 81 8.07 9.37 -10.10
C PRO A 81 8.02 9.80 -8.62
N GLU A 82 8.97 10.64 -8.22
CA GLU A 82 8.91 11.36 -6.95
C GLU A 82 7.84 12.44 -7.07
N PHE A 83 6.63 12.11 -6.63
CA PHE A 83 5.62 13.10 -6.36
C PHE A 83 5.86 13.66 -4.95
N HIS A 84 6.09 14.97 -4.88
CA HIS A 84 6.16 15.67 -3.61
C HIS A 84 4.73 16.04 -3.20
N GLU A 85 3.98 15.05 -2.72
CA GLU A 85 2.62 15.25 -2.22
C GLU A 85 2.65 15.94 -0.86
N GLN A 86 1.82 16.97 -0.70
CA GLN A 86 1.44 17.46 0.61
C GLN A 86 0.63 16.39 1.36
N VAL A 87 0.64 16.43 2.70
CA VAL A 87 -0.06 15.45 3.54
C VAL A 87 -1.53 15.27 3.13
N TRP A 88 -2.23 16.37 2.86
CA TRP A 88 -3.65 16.32 2.48
C TRP A 88 -3.87 15.73 1.08
N GLN A 89 -2.93 15.93 0.13
CA GLN A 89 -3.00 15.33 -1.21
C GLN A 89 -2.86 13.81 -1.12
N TYR A 90 -1.88 13.35 -0.33
CA TYR A 90 -1.66 11.94 -0.05
C TYR A 90 -2.90 11.28 0.58
N ILE A 91 -3.48 11.93 1.60
CA ILE A 91 -4.70 11.44 2.26
C ILE A 91 -5.87 11.41 1.28
N ASN A 92 -6.15 12.49 0.55
CA ASN A 92 -7.28 12.52 -0.41
C ASN A 92 -7.16 11.44 -1.49
N ARG A 93 -5.94 11.19 -1.99
CA ARG A 93 -5.71 10.15 -3.02
C ARG A 93 -5.91 8.74 -2.47
N ARG A 94 -5.60 8.50 -1.19
CA ARG A 94 -5.79 7.19 -0.54
C ARG A 94 -7.20 7.01 -0.02
N VAL A 95 -7.84 8.05 0.49
CA VAL A 95 -9.19 8.08 1.02
C VAL A 95 -10.17 8.59 -0.05
N SER A 96 -10.10 7.99 -1.24
CA SER A 96 -10.93 8.38 -2.38
C SER A 96 -12.32 7.75 -2.32
N ASP A 97 -13.30 8.39 -2.95
CA ASP A 97 -14.65 7.85 -3.08
C ASP A 97 -14.65 6.45 -3.70
N TRP A 98 -13.81 6.20 -4.71
CA TRP A 98 -13.65 4.86 -5.29
C TRP A 98 -13.32 3.83 -4.22
N ARG A 99 -12.34 4.10 -3.32
CA ARG A 99 -11.97 3.15 -2.27
C ARG A 99 -13.05 3.02 -1.21
N ILE A 100 -13.72 4.11 -0.84
CA ILE A 100 -14.80 4.06 0.15
C ILE A 100 -15.97 3.22 -0.37
N ILE A 101 -16.40 3.45 -1.61
CA ILE A 101 -17.51 2.73 -2.25
C ILE A 101 -17.16 1.24 -2.36
N ASN A 102 -16.01 0.92 -2.94
CA ASN A 102 -15.60 -0.48 -3.12
C ASN A 102 -15.27 -1.16 -1.79
N GLY A 103 -14.81 -0.42 -0.78
CA GLY A 103 -14.60 -0.96 0.56
C GLY A 103 -15.91 -1.40 1.20
N LYS A 104 -16.98 -0.60 1.08
CA LYS A 104 -18.31 -0.99 1.55
C LYS A 104 -18.84 -2.24 0.85
N ILE A 105 -18.60 -2.35 -0.45
CA ILE A 105 -18.96 -3.55 -1.24
C ILE A 105 -18.15 -4.76 -0.78
N ALA A 106 -16.83 -4.62 -0.63
CA ALA A 106 -15.93 -5.68 -0.19
C ALA A 106 -16.28 -6.16 1.22
N LEU A 107 -16.60 -5.24 2.15
CA LEU A 107 -17.07 -5.58 3.48
C LEU A 107 -18.37 -6.37 3.44
N LYS A 108 -19.36 -5.92 2.66
CA LYS A 108 -20.64 -6.63 2.50
C LYS A 108 -20.45 -8.05 1.96
N ASN A 109 -19.60 -8.20 0.94
CA ASN A 109 -19.34 -9.50 0.32
C ASN A 109 -18.57 -10.48 1.23
N ASN A 110 -17.88 -9.96 2.25
CA ASN A 110 -17.02 -10.73 3.16
C ASN A 110 -17.43 -10.56 4.63
N GLU A 111 -18.70 -10.21 4.89
CA GLU A 111 -19.15 -9.81 6.23
C GLU A 111 -18.89 -10.90 7.28
N ALA A 112 -19.19 -12.15 6.93
CA ALA A 112 -18.92 -13.29 7.80
C ALA A 112 -17.42 -13.45 8.10
N LEU A 113 -16.55 -13.24 7.11
CA LEU A 113 -15.10 -13.30 7.30
C LEU A 113 -14.62 -12.19 8.23
N PHE A 114 -15.00 -10.94 7.99
CA PHE A 114 -14.62 -9.82 8.85
C PHE A 114 -15.13 -9.99 10.28
N ALA A 115 -16.36 -10.48 10.47
CA ALA A 115 -16.91 -10.77 11.79
C ALA A 115 -16.11 -11.85 12.54
N ARG A 116 -15.68 -12.92 11.86
CA ARG A 116 -14.80 -13.94 12.45
C ARG A 116 -13.45 -13.37 12.83
N ILE A 117 -12.79 -12.62 11.94
CA ILE A 117 -11.46 -12.04 12.21
C ILE A 117 -11.53 -11.06 13.39
N GLU A 118 -12.54 -10.21 13.43
CA GLU A 118 -12.73 -9.25 14.52
C GLU A 118 -12.97 -9.96 15.86
N ARG A 119 -13.75 -11.05 15.87
CA ARG A 119 -13.90 -11.89 17.06
C ARG A 119 -12.56 -12.50 17.48
N ASP A 120 -11.85 -13.14 16.56
CA ASP A 120 -10.66 -13.95 16.86
C ASP A 120 -9.47 -13.08 17.27
N PHE A 121 -9.25 -11.95 16.59
CA PHE A 121 -8.07 -11.10 16.78
C PHE A 121 -8.37 -9.77 17.49
N GLY A 122 -9.61 -9.28 17.46
CA GLY A 122 -9.96 -7.98 18.04
C GLY A 122 -9.50 -6.79 17.20
N VAL A 123 -9.05 -7.04 15.98
CA VAL A 123 -8.69 -6.01 15.00
C VAL A 123 -9.96 -5.50 14.33
N GLU A 124 -10.13 -4.19 14.34
CA GLU A 124 -11.33 -3.55 13.80
C GLU A 124 -11.42 -3.77 12.29
N ARG A 125 -12.61 -4.14 11.83
CA ARG A 125 -12.88 -4.44 10.41
C ARG A 125 -12.50 -3.29 9.47
N GLY A 126 -12.68 -2.04 9.90
CA GLY A 126 -12.34 -0.85 9.12
C GLY A 126 -10.84 -0.78 8.81
N THR A 127 -9.99 -1.10 9.80
CA THR A 127 -8.53 -1.13 9.63
C THR A 127 -8.09 -2.17 8.60
N LEU A 128 -8.62 -3.39 8.70
CA LEU A 128 -8.29 -4.48 7.78
C LEU A 128 -8.79 -4.19 6.36
N LEU A 129 -10.01 -3.64 6.25
CA LEU A 129 -10.58 -3.23 4.97
C LEU A 129 -9.72 -2.16 4.30
N ALA A 130 -9.29 -1.15 5.05
CA ALA A 130 -8.46 -0.08 4.51
C ALA A 130 -7.08 -0.58 4.05
N LEU A 131 -6.44 -1.47 4.80
CA LEU A 131 -5.21 -2.15 4.37
C LEU A 131 -5.44 -2.91 3.06
N TRP A 132 -6.49 -3.73 2.99
CA TRP A 132 -6.80 -4.50 1.79
C TRP A 132 -7.07 -3.61 0.56
N GLY A 133 -7.78 -2.50 0.75
CA GLY A 133 -8.09 -1.53 -0.30
C GLY A 133 -6.89 -0.72 -0.78
N VAL A 134 -5.93 -0.41 0.10
CA VAL A 134 -4.72 0.32 -0.27
C VAL A 134 -3.68 -0.58 -0.90
N GLU A 135 -3.49 -1.80 -0.37
CA GLU A 135 -2.46 -2.73 -0.85
C GLU A 135 -2.83 -3.40 -2.18
N SER A 136 -4.07 -3.85 -2.35
CA SER A 136 -4.43 -4.66 -3.54
C SER A 136 -5.79 -4.30 -4.14
N ALA A 137 -6.35 -3.14 -3.81
CA ALA A 137 -7.66 -2.72 -4.28
C ALA A 137 -8.74 -3.77 -4.01
N TYR A 138 -8.72 -4.35 -2.80
CA TYR A 138 -9.63 -5.42 -2.38
C TYR A 138 -9.50 -6.71 -3.20
N GLY A 139 -8.35 -6.94 -3.81
CA GLY A 139 -8.12 -8.10 -4.68
C GLY A 139 -8.86 -8.04 -6.02
N ASP A 140 -9.23 -6.85 -6.48
CA ASP A 140 -9.93 -6.67 -7.76
C ASP A 140 -9.20 -7.37 -8.92
N PRO A 141 -9.84 -8.32 -9.64
CA PRO A 141 -9.19 -9.11 -10.68
C PRO A 141 -8.63 -8.29 -11.85
N LEU A 142 -9.28 -7.19 -12.23
CA LEU A 142 -8.78 -6.32 -13.30
C LEU A 142 -7.54 -5.57 -12.83
N VAL A 143 -7.51 -5.15 -11.57
CA VAL A 143 -6.32 -4.56 -10.96
C VAL A 143 -5.18 -5.57 -10.92
N GLN A 144 -5.47 -6.81 -10.51
CA GLN A 144 -4.47 -7.87 -10.51
C GLN A 144 -3.95 -8.15 -11.92
N GLN A 145 -4.82 -8.24 -12.92
CA GLN A 145 -4.43 -8.51 -14.30
C GLN A 145 -3.59 -7.38 -14.92
N ASN A 146 -3.90 -6.12 -14.61
CA ASN A 146 -3.25 -4.96 -15.22
C ASN A 146 -2.00 -4.50 -14.48
N HIS A 147 -1.86 -4.85 -13.19
CA HIS A 147 -0.82 -4.28 -12.32
C HIS A 147 -0.02 -5.30 -11.52
N MET A 148 -0.39 -6.58 -11.52
CA MET A 148 0.48 -7.62 -10.98
C MET A 148 1.30 -8.27 -12.09
N THR A 149 2.55 -8.59 -11.76
CA THR A 149 3.48 -9.31 -12.61
C THR A 149 3.80 -10.67 -11.99
N PRO A 150 4.20 -11.66 -12.81
CA PRO A 150 4.68 -12.93 -12.30
C PRO A 150 5.90 -12.74 -11.38
N VAL A 151 5.79 -13.21 -10.13
CA VAL A 151 6.79 -12.98 -9.06
C VAL A 151 8.14 -13.61 -9.41
N PHE A 152 8.16 -14.80 -10.02
CA PHE A 152 9.40 -15.50 -10.34
C PHE A 152 10.26 -14.77 -11.38
N PRO A 153 9.75 -14.38 -12.57
CA PRO A 153 10.48 -13.52 -13.50
C PRO A 153 11.01 -12.22 -12.89
N SER A 154 10.19 -11.55 -12.06
CA SER A 154 10.58 -10.29 -11.41
C SER A 154 11.72 -10.48 -10.39
N LEU A 155 11.56 -11.43 -9.47
CA LEU A 155 12.60 -11.72 -8.47
C LEU A 155 13.86 -12.31 -9.10
N ALA A 156 13.75 -13.10 -10.18
CA ALA A 156 14.90 -13.61 -10.91
C ALA A 156 15.71 -12.48 -11.56
N ALA A 157 15.05 -11.51 -12.20
CA ALA A 157 15.72 -10.33 -12.75
C ALA A 157 16.47 -9.53 -11.67
N LEU A 158 15.81 -9.27 -10.54
CA LEU A 158 16.38 -8.52 -9.41
C LEU A 158 17.55 -9.28 -8.75
N ALA A 159 17.39 -10.59 -8.52
CA ALA A 159 18.41 -11.46 -7.95
C ALA A 159 19.61 -11.65 -8.88
N TRP A 160 19.41 -11.57 -10.19
CA TRP A 160 20.49 -11.67 -11.15
C TRP A 160 21.27 -10.35 -11.28
N ASN A 161 20.56 -9.23 -11.44
CA ASN A 161 21.13 -8.01 -12.04
C ASN A 161 20.89 -6.72 -11.24
N GLU A 162 20.34 -6.76 -10.01
CA GLU A 162 20.30 -5.59 -9.12
C GLU A 162 21.60 -5.50 -8.30
N PRO A 163 22.44 -4.46 -8.50
CA PRO A 163 23.80 -4.46 -7.99
C PRO A 163 23.91 -4.23 -6.48
N ARG A 164 22.92 -3.60 -5.83
CA ARG A 164 23.04 -3.17 -4.43
C ARG A 164 22.59 -4.24 -3.43
N ARG A 165 21.55 -5.02 -3.76
CA ARG A 165 20.88 -5.93 -2.82
C ARG A 165 20.70 -7.34 -3.39
N LYS A 166 21.63 -7.78 -4.24
CA LYS A 166 21.61 -9.12 -4.86
C LYS A 166 21.29 -10.25 -3.88
N ALA A 167 21.97 -10.30 -2.73
CA ALA A 167 21.77 -11.36 -1.72
C ALA A 167 20.35 -11.33 -1.09
N TYR A 168 19.76 -10.15 -0.91
CA TYR A 168 18.38 -10.01 -0.45
C TYR A 168 17.41 -10.56 -1.49
N TRP A 169 17.57 -10.20 -2.76
CA TRP A 169 16.71 -10.69 -3.84
C TRP A 169 16.84 -12.20 -4.07
N GLU A 170 18.05 -12.75 -3.98
CA GLU A 170 18.26 -14.21 -3.99
C GLU A 170 17.52 -14.89 -2.82
N THR A 171 17.51 -14.26 -1.64
CA THR A 171 16.77 -14.77 -0.47
C THR A 171 15.26 -14.73 -0.70
N GLU A 172 14.72 -13.63 -1.22
CA GLU A 172 13.29 -13.53 -1.53
C GLU A 172 12.86 -14.51 -2.63
N LEU A 173 13.70 -14.73 -3.64
CA LEU A 173 13.45 -15.73 -4.68
C LEU A 173 13.40 -17.14 -4.09
N ILE A 174 14.32 -17.49 -3.19
CA ILE A 174 14.27 -18.77 -2.46
C ILE A 174 13.01 -18.87 -1.60
N ASN A 175 12.62 -17.80 -0.92
CA ASN A 175 11.41 -17.79 -0.11
C ASN A 175 10.14 -17.94 -0.97
N ALA A 176 10.08 -17.33 -2.15
CA ALA A 176 9.00 -17.55 -3.12
C ALA A 176 8.93 -19.02 -3.57
N LEU A 177 10.08 -19.65 -3.83
CA LEU A 177 10.14 -21.07 -4.14
C LEU A 177 9.64 -21.94 -2.97
N ARG A 178 9.98 -21.59 -1.72
CA ARG A 178 9.49 -22.31 -0.53
C ARG A 178 7.97 -22.28 -0.41
N ILE A 179 7.31 -21.19 -0.77
CA ILE A 179 5.84 -21.10 -0.75
C ILE A 179 5.24 -22.13 -1.72
N VAL A 180 5.77 -22.22 -2.93
CA VAL A 180 5.35 -23.22 -3.92
C VAL A 180 5.71 -24.64 -3.47
N ASP A 181 6.88 -24.83 -2.85
CA ASP A 181 7.34 -26.13 -2.37
C ASP A 181 6.47 -26.69 -1.22
N LYS A 182 5.91 -25.79 -0.40
CA LYS A 182 4.92 -26.12 0.64
C LYS A 182 3.52 -26.43 0.09
N GLY A 183 3.30 -26.26 -1.22
CA GLY A 183 1.98 -26.46 -1.84
C GLY A 183 0.97 -25.34 -1.56
N TRP A 184 1.43 -24.19 -1.06
CA TRP A 184 0.56 -23.05 -0.72
C TRP A 184 0.17 -22.20 -1.93
N SER A 185 0.87 -22.36 -3.06
CA SER A 185 0.58 -21.70 -4.33
C SER A 185 1.22 -22.47 -5.50
N THR A 186 0.81 -22.18 -6.73
CA THR A 186 1.52 -22.62 -7.94
C THR A 186 2.37 -21.49 -8.53
N PRO A 187 3.36 -21.78 -9.40
CA PRO A 187 4.14 -20.73 -10.06
C PRO A 187 3.32 -19.69 -10.80
N GLU A 188 2.19 -20.10 -11.39
CA GLU A 188 1.29 -19.25 -12.16
C GLU A 188 0.45 -18.33 -11.25
N GLN A 189 0.10 -18.81 -10.05
CA GLN A 189 -0.63 -18.07 -9.03
C GLN A 189 0.24 -17.04 -8.30
N MET A 190 1.57 -17.18 -8.35
CA MET A 190 2.52 -16.27 -7.73
C MET A 190 2.59 -14.93 -8.48
N GLN A 191 1.57 -14.10 -8.26
CA GLN A 191 1.38 -12.77 -8.85
C GLN A 191 1.62 -11.69 -7.81
N GLY A 192 2.29 -10.60 -8.19
CA GLY A 192 2.63 -9.56 -7.23
C GLY A 192 3.10 -8.27 -7.88
N SER A 193 3.62 -7.35 -7.09
CA SER A 193 4.33 -6.19 -7.62
C SER A 193 5.61 -6.61 -8.35
N TRP A 194 6.16 -5.70 -9.17
CA TRP A 194 7.46 -5.87 -9.82
C TRP A 194 8.61 -6.17 -8.86
N ALA A 195 8.45 -5.84 -7.57
CA ALA A 195 9.43 -6.10 -6.53
C ALA A 195 9.20 -7.45 -5.81
N GLY A 196 8.20 -8.24 -6.22
CA GLY A 196 7.89 -9.54 -5.64
C GLY A 196 6.95 -9.51 -4.42
N ALA A 197 6.34 -8.37 -4.11
CA ALA A 197 5.33 -8.27 -3.06
C ALA A 197 4.02 -8.94 -3.51
N MET A 198 3.46 -9.88 -2.76
CA MET A 198 2.52 -10.87 -3.29
C MET A 198 1.06 -10.66 -2.86
N GLY A 199 0.14 -11.01 -3.76
CA GLY A 199 -1.26 -11.28 -3.43
C GLY A 199 -2.00 -10.13 -2.75
N HIS A 200 -2.98 -10.47 -1.91
CA HIS A 200 -3.87 -9.46 -1.31
C HIS A 200 -3.15 -8.50 -0.34
N SER A 201 -2.13 -8.98 0.37
CA SER A 201 -1.45 -8.20 1.42
C SER A 201 -0.22 -7.44 0.92
N GLN A 202 0.26 -7.74 -0.29
CA GLN A 202 1.50 -7.18 -0.84
C GLN A 202 2.70 -7.36 0.12
N TRP A 203 2.77 -8.52 0.76
CA TRP A 203 3.94 -8.89 1.55
C TRP A 203 5.00 -9.57 0.68
N MET A 204 6.26 -9.32 1.02
CA MET A 204 7.39 -10.07 0.47
C MET A 204 7.30 -11.55 0.89
N PRO A 205 7.82 -12.49 0.09
CA PRO A 205 7.87 -13.91 0.41
C PRO A 205 8.38 -14.24 1.81
N GLU A 206 9.47 -13.59 2.26
CA GLU A 206 9.97 -13.78 3.63
C GLU A 206 8.92 -13.43 4.69
N VAL A 207 8.24 -12.30 4.53
CA VAL A 207 7.23 -11.84 5.49
C VAL A 207 6.09 -12.85 5.52
N TRP A 208 5.57 -13.25 4.36
CA TRP A 208 4.47 -14.21 4.26
C TRP A 208 4.79 -15.54 4.97
N LEU A 209 5.96 -16.11 4.71
CA LEU A 209 6.40 -17.35 5.36
C LEU A 209 6.44 -17.26 6.89
N ASN A 210 6.67 -16.08 7.45
CA ASN A 210 6.77 -15.87 8.90
C ASN A 210 5.43 -15.54 9.57
N VAL A 211 4.51 -14.89 8.86
CA VAL A 211 3.29 -14.33 9.47
C VAL A 211 2.03 -15.03 9.01
N GLY A 212 2.07 -15.71 7.87
CA GLY A 212 0.96 -16.42 7.25
C GLY A 212 0.29 -17.42 8.19
N ILE A 213 -1.03 -17.52 8.09
CA ILE A 213 -1.85 -18.57 8.70
C ILE A 213 -2.87 -19.10 7.70
N ASP A 214 -3.15 -20.39 7.82
CA ASP A 214 -4.29 -21.07 7.19
C ASP A 214 -5.51 -20.70 8.03
N TYR A 215 -6.24 -19.67 7.59
CA TYR A 215 -7.34 -19.10 8.35
C TYR A 215 -8.69 -19.72 7.97
N ASP A 216 -8.84 -20.19 6.73
CA ASP A 216 -10.06 -20.90 6.31
C ASP A 216 -10.00 -22.42 6.54
N GLY A 217 -8.83 -22.96 6.91
CA GLY A 217 -8.64 -24.35 7.31
C GLY A 217 -8.54 -25.32 6.13
N ASP A 218 -8.18 -24.84 4.93
CA ASP A 218 -8.09 -25.66 3.72
C ASP A 218 -6.77 -26.45 3.59
N GLY A 219 -5.86 -26.28 4.54
CA GLY A 219 -4.55 -26.93 4.58
C GLY A 219 -3.45 -26.12 3.87
N LYS A 220 -3.73 -24.93 3.35
CA LYS A 220 -2.76 -24.04 2.69
C LYS A 220 -2.69 -22.71 3.40
N VAL A 221 -1.55 -22.04 3.24
CA VAL A 221 -1.33 -20.67 3.73
C VAL A 221 -1.08 -19.79 2.51
N SER A 222 -2.14 -19.43 1.79
CA SER A 222 -2.07 -18.77 0.49
C SER A 222 -2.37 -17.27 0.58
N PRO A 223 -1.50 -16.37 0.08
CA PRO A 223 -1.80 -14.94 0.01
C PRO A 223 -2.72 -14.57 -1.18
N PHE A 224 -3.16 -15.57 -1.95
CA PHE A 224 -3.85 -15.42 -3.22
C PHE A 224 -5.27 -16.02 -3.14
N GLY A 225 -6.09 -15.74 -4.16
CA GLY A 225 -7.41 -16.38 -4.30
C GLY A 225 -8.44 -15.79 -3.34
N LYS A 226 -8.88 -16.57 -2.35
CA LYS A 226 -9.80 -16.07 -1.32
C LYS A 226 -9.04 -15.19 -0.32
N PRO A 227 -9.67 -14.16 0.25
CA PRO A 227 -8.98 -13.22 1.12
C PRO A 227 -8.77 -13.73 2.56
N ASP A 228 -9.35 -14.87 2.94
CA ASP A 228 -9.36 -15.40 4.31
C ASP A 228 -7.96 -15.44 4.95
N ASP A 229 -7.01 -16.14 4.33
CA ASP A 229 -5.63 -16.25 4.82
C ASP A 229 -4.93 -14.89 4.85
N ALA A 230 -5.09 -14.07 3.82
CA ALA A 230 -4.43 -12.77 3.74
C ALA A 230 -4.92 -11.81 4.83
N LEU A 231 -6.24 -11.74 5.04
CA LEU A 231 -6.85 -10.87 6.06
C LEU A 231 -6.60 -11.41 7.48
N GLY A 232 -6.72 -12.72 7.69
CA GLY A 232 -6.41 -13.37 8.96
C GLY A 232 -4.94 -13.19 9.35
N SER A 233 -4.02 -13.38 8.39
CA SER A 233 -2.59 -13.15 8.60
C SER A 233 -2.28 -11.69 8.88
N THR A 234 -2.95 -10.75 8.19
CA THR A 234 -2.85 -9.30 8.47
C THR A 234 -3.28 -8.97 9.89
N ALA A 235 -4.40 -9.52 10.36
CA ALA A 235 -4.86 -9.32 11.73
C ALA A 235 -3.87 -9.88 12.76
N LYS A 236 -3.36 -11.12 12.53
CA LYS A 236 -2.32 -11.72 13.37
C LYS A 236 -1.04 -10.88 13.41
N TYR A 237 -0.63 -10.30 12.27
CA TYR A 237 0.51 -9.41 12.20
C TYR A 237 0.32 -8.16 13.07
N LEU A 238 -0.83 -7.49 12.95
CA LEU A 238 -1.15 -6.30 13.74
C LEU A 238 -1.16 -6.61 15.25
N VAL A 239 -1.73 -7.74 15.67
CA VAL A 239 -1.69 -8.16 17.07
C VAL A 239 -0.26 -8.44 17.54
N ASN A 240 0.48 -9.31 16.85
CA ASN A 240 1.74 -9.82 17.37
C ASN A 240 2.92 -8.86 17.19
N ARG A 241 3.01 -8.23 16.02
CA ARG A 241 4.11 -7.33 15.63
C ARG A 241 3.74 -5.88 15.86
N GLY A 242 2.52 -5.49 15.50
CA GLY A 242 2.01 -4.14 15.69
C GLY A 242 1.60 -3.80 17.13
N LYS A 243 1.41 -4.83 17.98
CA LYS A 243 0.92 -4.67 19.37
C LYS A 243 -0.46 -4.02 19.40
N TRP A 244 -1.36 -4.51 18.55
CA TRP A 244 -2.77 -4.10 18.54
C TRP A 244 -3.44 -4.38 19.89
N HIS A 245 -4.19 -3.40 20.39
CA HIS A 245 -4.99 -3.46 21.60
C HIS A 245 -6.46 -3.64 21.24
N ARG A 246 -7.03 -4.78 21.62
CA ARG A 246 -8.44 -5.09 21.37
C ARG A 246 -9.35 -4.04 22.06
N GLY A 247 -10.31 -3.51 21.31
CA GLY A 247 -11.30 -2.57 21.82
C GLY A 247 -10.82 -1.12 21.98
N GLU A 248 -9.53 -0.84 21.81
CA GLU A 248 -9.02 0.53 21.70
C GLU A 248 -9.21 1.07 20.27
N HIS A 249 -9.50 2.37 20.15
CA HIS A 249 -9.51 3.03 18.84
C HIS A 249 -8.09 3.46 18.43
N TRP A 250 -7.85 3.71 17.15
CA TRP A 250 -6.52 4.13 16.68
C TRP A 250 -6.13 5.54 17.17
N GLY A 251 -7.10 6.44 17.30
CA GLY A 251 -6.88 7.81 17.76
C GLY A 251 -8.07 8.73 17.50
N TYR A 252 -7.98 9.99 17.91
CA TYR A 252 -9.06 10.97 17.73
C TYR A 252 -8.52 12.28 17.23
N GLU A 253 -9.25 12.92 16.32
CA GLU A 253 -9.04 14.35 16.03
C GLU A 253 -9.39 15.17 17.27
N VAL A 254 -8.57 16.15 17.62
CA VAL A 254 -8.68 16.95 18.84
C VAL A 254 -8.51 18.43 18.60
N ARG A 255 -9.06 19.22 19.52
CA ARG A 255 -8.74 20.63 19.70
C ARG A 255 -7.80 20.73 20.91
N ALA A 256 -6.63 21.32 20.70
CA ALA A 256 -5.63 21.52 21.75
C ALA A 256 -5.35 23.02 21.94
N PRO A 257 -5.27 23.52 23.19
CA PRO A 257 -4.89 24.90 23.45
C PRO A 257 -3.39 25.11 23.24
N GLY A 258 -3.03 26.05 22.35
CA GLY A 258 -1.63 26.40 22.10
C GLY A 258 -0.78 25.26 21.52
N ASN A 259 0.54 25.36 21.68
CA ASN A 259 1.48 24.36 21.18
C ASN A 259 1.78 23.32 22.27
N MET A 260 0.99 22.24 22.30
CA MET A 260 1.21 21.11 23.20
C MET A 260 1.99 19.97 22.52
N SER A 261 2.67 19.15 23.33
CA SER A 261 3.34 17.93 22.86
C SER A 261 3.43 16.89 23.99
N GLY A 262 3.68 15.63 23.61
CA GLY A 262 3.94 14.54 24.55
C GLY A 262 3.04 13.32 24.32
N ASN A 263 3.16 12.34 25.22
CA ASN A 263 2.34 11.15 25.30
C ASN A 263 1.76 11.07 26.72
N ARG A 264 0.43 11.02 26.85
CA ARG A 264 -0.29 11.06 28.14
C ARG A 264 -1.57 10.23 28.03
N THR A 265 -2.18 9.91 29.17
CA THR A 265 -3.51 9.31 29.17
C THR A 265 -4.55 10.28 28.61
N TYR A 266 -5.64 9.78 28.04
CA TYR A 266 -6.75 10.63 27.58
C TYR A 266 -7.31 11.51 28.70
N ALA A 267 -7.38 11.01 29.94
CA ALA A 267 -7.80 11.81 31.10
C ALA A 267 -6.82 12.97 31.40
N ALA A 268 -5.51 12.73 31.30
CA ALA A 268 -4.51 13.77 31.50
C ALA A 268 -4.53 14.81 30.37
N TRP A 269 -4.83 14.39 29.13
CA TRP A 269 -5.06 15.32 28.01
C TRP A 269 -6.30 16.17 28.22
N ALA A 270 -7.42 15.56 28.61
CA ALA A 270 -8.66 16.27 28.93
C ALA A 270 -8.46 17.28 30.06
N SER A 271 -7.76 16.89 31.13
CA SER A 271 -7.42 17.77 32.25
C SER A 271 -6.52 18.95 31.83
N ALA A 272 -5.70 18.75 30.79
CA ALA A 272 -4.87 19.79 30.20
C ALA A 272 -5.59 20.63 29.14
N GLY A 273 -6.92 20.46 29.00
CA GLY A 273 -7.77 21.27 28.11
C GLY A 273 -7.88 20.74 26.67
N VAL A 274 -7.35 19.55 26.35
CA VAL A 274 -7.52 18.92 25.04
C VAL A 274 -8.89 18.24 24.96
N THR A 275 -9.68 18.54 23.95
CA THR A 275 -11.00 17.93 23.73
C THR A 275 -11.06 17.23 22.38
N ARG A 276 -11.89 16.18 22.24
CA ARG A 276 -12.16 15.63 20.90
C ARG A 276 -12.78 16.70 20.01
N ALA A 277 -12.42 16.71 18.73
CA ALA A 277 -12.90 17.71 17.78
C ALA A 277 -14.41 17.61 17.52
N ASP A 278 -14.97 16.42 17.69
CA ASP A 278 -16.41 16.11 17.61
C ASP A 278 -17.19 16.40 18.91
N GLY A 279 -16.51 16.88 19.96
CA GLY A 279 -17.13 17.20 21.25
C GLY A 279 -17.48 15.99 22.12
N GLN A 280 -17.20 14.77 21.68
CA GLN A 280 -17.45 13.55 22.47
C GLN A 280 -16.41 13.39 23.58
N PRO A 281 -16.73 12.64 24.65
CA PRO A 281 -15.71 12.24 25.62
C PRO A 281 -14.72 11.27 25.00
N PHE A 282 -13.49 11.25 25.51
CA PHE A 282 -12.54 10.19 25.19
C PHE A 282 -13.01 8.88 25.85
N PRO A 283 -13.21 7.79 25.09
CA PRO A 283 -13.39 6.49 25.71
C PRO A 283 -12.06 6.04 26.31
N GLN A 284 -12.13 5.14 27.30
CA GLN A 284 -10.95 4.56 27.94
C GLN A 284 -9.98 5.63 28.48
N PRO A 285 -10.39 6.43 29.48
CA PRO A 285 -9.64 7.59 29.98
C PRO A 285 -8.19 7.30 30.40
N ASN A 286 -7.88 6.03 30.73
CA ASN A 286 -6.56 5.59 31.17
C ASN A 286 -5.64 5.13 30.02
N ALA A 287 -6.16 4.96 28.80
CA ALA A 287 -5.34 4.64 27.64
C ALA A 287 -4.47 5.86 27.27
N THR A 288 -3.24 5.59 26.82
CA THR A 288 -2.27 6.64 26.46
C THR A 288 -2.32 6.97 24.97
N ALA A 289 -2.17 8.25 24.65
CA ALA A 289 -2.10 8.73 23.28
C ALA A 289 -1.05 9.84 23.12
N GLN A 290 -0.39 9.83 21.98
CA GLN A 290 0.57 10.86 21.57
C GLN A 290 -0.12 11.96 20.77
N LEU A 291 0.10 13.22 21.15
CA LEU A 291 -0.37 14.36 20.35
C LEU A 291 0.50 14.54 19.11
N TRP A 292 -0.15 14.66 17.96
CA TRP A 292 0.50 14.90 16.68
C TRP A 292 -0.31 15.88 15.82
N THR A 293 0.37 16.92 15.33
CA THR A 293 -0.17 17.89 14.37
C THR A 293 0.67 17.77 13.10
N PRO A 294 0.15 17.17 12.01
CA PRO A 294 0.95 16.88 10.82
C PRO A 294 1.40 18.15 10.09
N VAL A 295 0.56 19.19 10.12
CA VAL A 295 0.79 20.48 9.46
C VAL A 295 0.28 21.58 10.39
N THR A 296 1.10 22.60 10.66
CA THR A 296 0.72 23.76 11.46
C THR A 296 -0.57 24.40 10.93
N GLY A 297 -1.57 24.62 11.80
CA GLY A 297 -2.88 25.15 11.41
C GLY A 297 -3.86 24.10 10.86
N GLY A 298 -3.43 22.84 10.72
CA GLY A 298 -4.26 21.72 10.33
C GLY A 298 -4.85 20.94 11.50
N PRO A 299 -5.50 19.79 11.22
CA PRO A 299 -6.04 18.92 12.26
C PRO A 299 -4.94 18.40 13.17
N SER A 300 -5.26 18.24 14.44
CA SER A 300 -4.40 17.62 15.45
C SER A 300 -5.03 16.33 15.94
N PHE A 301 -4.22 15.35 16.28
CA PHE A 301 -4.68 14.02 16.64
C PHE A 301 -4.04 13.54 17.94
N LEU A 302 -4.82 12.87 18.78
CA LEU A 302 -4.29 12.00 19.83
C LEU A 302 -4.24 10.57 19.30
N LEU A 303 -3.03 10.06 19.06
CA LEU A 303 -2.76 8.76 18.44
C LEU A 303 -2.43 7.70 19.51
N GLY A 304 -3.24 6.65 19.57
CA GLY A 304 -3.08 5.52 20.51
C GLY A 304 -2.30 4.35 19.92
N SER A 305 -2.22 3.26 20.69
CA SER A 305 -1.47 2.04 20.35
C SER A 305 -1.85 1.48 18.97
N ASN A 306 -3.14 1.50 18.63
CA ASN A 306 -3.64 0.92 17.39
C ASN A 306 -3.22 1.70 16.13
N PHE A 307 -3.00 3.02 16.22
CA PHE A 307 -2.37 3.76 15.13
C PHE A 307 -0.94 3.29 14.88
N TYR A 308 -0.15 3.08 15.94
CA TYR A 308 1.23 2.60 15.83
C TYR A 308 1.31 1.13 15.39
N SER A 309 0.29 0.32 15.73
CA SER A 309 0.13 -1.02 15.17
C SER A 309 -0.03 -0.97 13.64
N VAL A 310 -0.89 -0.10 13.11
CA VAL A 310 -1.02 0.10 11.65
C VAL A 310 0.28 0.60 11.03
N LYS A 311 0.96 1.56 11.68
CA LYS A 311 2.29 2.06 11.25
C LYS A 311 3.36 0.97 11.25
N SER A 312 3.19 -0.14 11.97
CA SER A 312 4.11 -1.27 11.89
C SER A 312 4.06 -1.99 10.54
N TYR A 313 2.96 -1.84 9.78
CA TYR A 313 2.81 -2.39 8.44
C TYR A 313 3.64 -1.58 7.42
N ASN A 314 3.60 -0.25 7.51
CA ASN A 314 4.44 0.67 6.75
C ASN A 314 4.86 1.84 7.67
N PRO A 315 6.17 2.11 7.85
CA PRO A 315 6.68 3.04 8.87
C PRO A 315 6.42 4.54 8.59
N SER A 316 5.42 4.88 7.80
CA SER A 316 4.99 6.25 7.48
C SER A 316 3.77 6.68 8.33
N MET A 317 3.87 7.85 8.97
CA MET A 317 2.73 8.46 9.70
C MET A 317 1.57 8.80 8.76
N ASN A 318 1.87 9.32 7.56
CA ASN A 318 0.85 9.68 6.56
C ASN A 318 0.12 8.43 6.05
N TYR A 319 0.86 7.32 5.84
CA TYR A 319 0.27 6.04 5.49
C TYR A 319 -0.68 5.56 6.59
N ALA A 320 -0.21 5.53 7.85
CA ALA A 320 -1.04 5.07 8.96
C ALA A 320 -2.29 5.93 9.15
N LEU A 321 -2.17 7.25 9.04
CA LEU A 321 -3.32 8.16 9.09
C LEU A 321 -4.30 7.91 7.93
N ALA A 322 -3.80 7.69 6.71
CA ALA A 322 -4.65 7.40 5.56
C ALA A 322 -5.38 6.05 5.71
N ILE A 323 -4.73 5.01 6.24
CA ILE A 323 -5.36 3.71 6.50
C ILE A 323 -6.44 3.84 7.57
N CYS A 324 -6.10 4.43 8.72
CA CYS A 324 -7.05 4.58 9.82
C CYS A 324 -8.26 5.41 9.37
N HIS A 325 -8.01 6.56 8.72
CA HIS A 325 -9.09 7.40 8.20
C HIS A 325 -9.91 6.68 7.12
N LEU A 326 -9.30 5.98 6.16
CA LEU A 326 -10.04 5.20 5.16
C LEU A 326 -10.96 4.17 5.82
N GLY A 327 -10.47 3.50 6.87
CA GLY A 327 -11.24 2.54 7.66
C GLY A 327 -12.50 3.17 8.24
N ASP A 328 -12.34 4.27 8.98
CA ASP A 328 -13.45 5.03 9.57
C ASP A 328 -14.45 5.47 8.49
N ARG A 329 -13.96 5.98 7.35
CA ARG A 329 -14.79 6.44 6.23
C ARG A 329 -15.57 5.30 5.57
N CYS A 330 -14.98 4.11 5.45
CA CYS A 330 -15.69 2.93 4.97
C CYS A 330 -16.81 2.51 5.93
N LEU A 331 -16.62 2.68 7.24
CA LEU A 331 -17.63 2.40 8.27
C LEU A 331 -18.66 3.54 8.45
N GLY A 332 -18.54 4.63 7.70
CA GLY A 332 -19.52 5.70 7.65
C GLY A 332 -19.18 6.93 8.51
N ALA A 333 -17.99 7.00 9.09
CA ALA A 333 -17.52 8.22 9.76
C ALA A 333 -17.39 9.38 8.75
N PRO A 334 -17.52 10.64 9.22
CA PRO A 334 -17.29 11.82 8.39
C PRO A 334 -15.79 12.03 8.08
N PRO A 335 -15.46 12.93 7.13
CA PRO A 335 -14.10 13.46 6.97
C PRO A 335 -13.58 14.13 8.26
N PHE A 336 -12.29 14.47 8.30
CA PHE A 336 -11.74 15.32 9.35
C PHE A 336 -12.50 16.65 9.46
N ILE A 337 -12.69 17.10 10.69
CA ILE A 337 -13.46 18.31 11.03
C ILE A 337 -12.65 19.55 10.66
N GLN A 338 -11.38 19.61 11.07
CA GLN A 338 -10.46 20.67 10.70
C GLN A 338 -9.81 20.32 9.35
N PRO A 339 -10.01 21.15 8.30
CA PRO A 339 -9.31 20.96 7.05
C PRO A 339 -7.82 21.22 7.22
N PHE A 340 -7.00 20.56 6.40
CA PHE A 340 -5.60 20.94 6.28
C PHE A 340 -5.47 22.33 5.64
N PRO A 341 -4.50 23.16 6.03
CA PRO A 341 -4.32 24.49 5.46
C PRO A 341 -4.09 24.42 3.94
N GLY A 342 -4.80 25.24 3.19
CA GLY A 342 -4.69 25.29 1.72
C GLY A 342 -5.20 24.04 0.99
N SER A 343 -5.82 23.09 1.71
CA SER A 343 -6.36 21.87 1.10
C SER A 343 -7.61 22.14 0.27
N GLU A 344 -7.84 21.24 -0.68
CA GLU A 344 -9.09 21.13 -1.42
C GLU A 344 -9.86 19.90 -0.91
N ARG A 345 -11.18 19.91 -1.02
CA ARG A 345 -11.95 18.67 -0.84
C ARG A 345 -11.48 17.62 -1.86
N ALA A 346 -11.56 16.36 -1.49
CA ALA A 346 -11.35 15.28 -2.45
C ALA A 346 -12.37 15.38 -3.60
N LEU A 347 -11.94 14.99 -4.80
CA LEU A 347 -12.86 14.80 -5.92
C LEU A 347 -13.76 13.59 -5.66
N THR A 348 -15.01 13.70 -6.08
CA THR A 348 -15.92 12.55 -6.11
C THR A 348 -15.48 11.55 -7.18
N LEU A 349 -16.00 10.31 -7.11
CA LEU A 349 -15.71 9.31 -8.15
C LEU A 349 -16.01 9.84 -9.56
N ALA A 350 -17.18 10.44 -9.76
CA ALA A 350 -17.58 10.99 -11.05
C ALA A 350 -16.66 12.13 -11.52
N GLU A 351 -16.19 12.98 -10.60
CA GLU A 351 -15.25 14.05 -10.92
C GLU A 351 -13.86 13.52 -11.29
N VAL A 352 -13.39 12.44 -10.67
CA VAL A 352 -12.12 11.79 -11.06
C VAL A 352 -12.26 11.18 -12.47
N GLN A 353 -13.37 10.49 -12.74
CA GLN A 353 -13.63 9.91 -14.07
C GLN A 353 -13.75 10.98 -15.15
N GLU A 354 -14.41 12.10 -14.83
CA GLU A 354 -14.47 13.27 -15.72
C GLU A 354 -13.08 13.84 -15.98
N MET A 355 -12.27 14.04 -14.92
CA MET A 355 -10.90 14.52 -15.04
C MET A 355 -10.07 13.59 -15.95
N GLN A 356 -10.13 12.28 -15.73
CA GLN A 356 -9.40 11.30 -16.54
C GLN A 356 -9.83 11.33 -18.01
N THR A 357 -11.14 11.42 -18.25
CA THR A 357 -11.71 11.54 -19.61
C THR A 357 -11.21 12.79 -20.31
N ARG A 358 -11.23 13.94 -19.62
CA ARG A 358 -10.78 15.22 -20.17
C ARG A 358 -9.28 15.26 -20.42
N LEU A 359 -8.47 14.74 -19.51
CA LEU A 359 -7.02 14.62 -19.69
C LEU A 359 -6.70 13.79 -20.93
N THR A 360 -7.33 12.61 -21.05
CA THR A 360 -7.13 11.71 -22.19
C THR A 360 -7.53 12.39 -23.50
N LYS A 361 -8.67 13.08 -23.52
CA LYS A 361 -9.12 13.88 -24.69
C LYS A 361 -8.16 15.02 -25.04
N ALA A 362 -7.50 15.60 -24.05
CA ALA A 362 -6.50 16.67 -24.22
C ALA A 362 -5.10 16.12 -24.59
N GLY A 363 -4.94 14.81 -24.77
CA GLY A 363 -3.69 14.17 -25.17
C GLY A 363 -2.79 13.72 -24.00
N PHE A 364 -3.32 13.71 -22.77
CA PHE A 364 -2.61 13.23 -21.58
C PHE A 364 -3.19 11.89 -21.15
N ASP A 365 -2.53 10.79 -21.52
CA ASP A 365 -3.01 9.44 -21.24
C ASP A 365 -3.00 9.11 -19.75
N THR A 366 -4.17 8.77 -19.23
CA THR A 366 -4.39 8.45 -17.82
C THR A 366 -4.39 6.95 -17.52
N GLY A 367 -4.26 6.11 -18.55
CA GLY A 367 -4.34 4.65 -18.45
C GLY A 367 -5.78 4.13 -18.34
N GLY A 368 -6.79 4.99 -18.51
CA GLY A 368 -8.21 4.67 -18.39
C GLY A 368 -8.99 5.70 -17.58
N THR A 369 -10.31 5.50 -17.48
CA THR A 369 -11.25 6.42 -16.82
C THR A 369 -12.01 5.75 -15.68
N ASP A 370 -11.32 4.85 -14.96
CA ASP A 370 -11.90 3.98 -13.93
C ASP A 370 -12.15 4.68 -12.58
N GLY A 371 -11.75 5.94 -12.44
CA GLY A 371 -11.88 6.71 -11.20
C GLY A 371 -10.81 6.43 -10.16
N ARG A 372 -9.79 5.62 -10.49
CA ARG A 372 -8.63 5.34 -9.62
C ARG A 372 -7.47 6.25 -9.98
N VAL A 373 -6.97 6.97 -8.99
CA VAL A 373 -5.79 7.84 -9.18
C VAL A 373 -4.51 7.02 -8.95
N GLY A 374 -4.07 6.37 -10.03
CA GLY A 374 -2.77 5.71 -10.13
C GLY A 374 -1.68 6.62 -10.69
N ASN A 375 -0.51 6.04 -10.94
CA ASN A 375 0.65 6.81 -11.39
C ASN A 375 0.48 7.40 -12.79
N ASP A 376 -0.23 6.71 -13.69
CA ASP A 376 -0.51 7.22 -15.03
C ASP A 376 -1.42 8.45 -14.97
N THR A 377 -2.45 8.42 -14.12
CA THR A 377 -3.27 9.60 -13.84
C THR A 377 -2.44 10.74 -13.23
N MET A 378 -1.59 10.46 -12.23
CA MET A 378 -0.74 11.49 -11.61
C MET A 378 0.25 12.11 -12.62
N LYS A 379 0.82 11.28 -13.50
CA LYS A 379 1.71 11.72 -14.58
C LYS A 379 0.95 12.59 -15.59
N ALA A 380 -0.21 12.15 -16.05
CA ALA A 380 -1.05 12.91 -16.97
C ALA A 380 -1.45 14.26 -16.38
N VAL A 381 -1.82 14.30 -15.09
CA VAL A 381 -2.10 15.54 -14.38
C VAL A 381 -0.87 16.43 -14.33
N LYS A 382 0.31 15.90 -14.00
CA LYS A 382 1.55 16.67 -13.94
C LYS A 382 1.89 17.29 -15.29
N ASP A 383 1.84 16.49 -16.34
CA ASP A 383 2.13 16.92 -17.71
C ASP A 383 1.09 17.99 -18.16
N PHE A 384 -0.19 17.84 -17.77
CA PHE A 384 -1.22 18.86 -17.99
C PHE A 384 -0.97 20.15 -17.18
N GLN A 385 -0.65 20.05 -15.90
CA GLN A 385 -0.33 21.21 -15.05
C GLN A 385 0.80 22.03 -15.65
N GLN A 386 1.86 21.37 -16.15
CA GLN A 386 2.96 22.03 -16.87
C GLN A 386 2.46 22.77 -18.11
N ARG A 387 1.68 22.10 -18.98
CA ARG A 387 1.14 22.73 -20.19
C ARG A 387 0.16 23.88 -19.88
N ALA A 388 -0.61 23.77 -18.80
CA ALA A 388 -1.61 24.75 -18.40
C ALA A 388 -1.06 25.89 -17.52
N GLY A 389 0.24 25.89 -17.20
CA GLY A 389 0.86 26.90 -16.33
C GLY A 389 0.44 26.82 -14.85
N ILE A 390 -0.07 25.66 -14.39
CA ILE A 390 -0.47 25.45 -13.00
C ILE A 390 0.78 25.11 -12.17
N THR A 391 1.01 25.88 -11.11
CA THR A 391 2.15 25.70 -10.19
C THR A 391 1.66 25.39 -8.76
N PRO A 392 2.25 24.41 -8.05
CA PRO A 392 3.26 23.46 -8.54
C PRO A 392 2.65 22.43 -9.50
N ALA A 393 3.45 21.94 -10.46
CA ALA A 393 3.13 20.76 -11.26
C ALA A 393 3.47 19.49 -10.47
N ASP A 394 2.68 19.23 -9.43
CA ASP A 394 2.86 18.17 -8.43
C ASP A 394 2.18 16.85 -8.79
N GLY A 395 1.38 16.83 -9.87
CA GLY A 395 0.59 15.68 -10.30
C GLY A 395 -0.72 15.47 -9.55
N TYR A 396 -1.07 16.33 -8.58
CA TYR A 396 -2.30 16.18 -7.83
C TYR A 396 -3.52 16.69 -8.62
N GLY A 397 -4.39 15.77 -9.02
CA GLY A 397 -5.61 16.02 -9.78
C GLY A 397 -6.76 16.57 -8.93
N GLY A 398 -6.60 17.78 -8.39
CA GLY A 398 -7.59 18.44 -7.54
C GLY A 398 -8.69 19.19 -8.29
N LEU A 399 -9.51 19.92 -7.54
CA LEU A 399 -10.55 20.81 -8.07
C LEU A 399 -9.99 21.86 -9.01
N LYS A 400 -8.79 22.41 -8.72
CA LYS A 400 -8.13 23.39 -9.60
C LYS A 400 -7.82 22.81 -10.98
N VAL A 401 -7.29 21.59 -11.04
CA VAL A 401 -6.98 20.88 -12.30
C VAL A 401 -8.27 20.60 -13.07
N LEU A 402 -9.29 20.06 -12.40
CA LEU A 402 -10.58 19.78 -13.02
C LEU A 402 -11.28 21.05 -13.54
N ALA A 403 -11.27 22.14 -12.76
CA ALA A 403 -11.82 23.42 -13.18
C ALA A 403 -11.11 23.95 -14.43
N LYS A 404 -9.78 23.85 -14.50
CA LYS A 404 -9.02 24.26 -15.69
C LYS A 404 -9.37 23.39 -16.91
N LEU A 405 -9.49 22.07 -16.75
CA LEU A 405 -9.90 21.16 -17.82
C LEU A 405 -11.34 21.44 -18.33
N ARG A 406 -12.23 21.97 -17.49
CA ARG A 406 -13.60 22.33 -17.87
C ARG A 406 -13.66 23.62 -18.69
N GLN A 407 -12.70 24.52 -18.55
CA GLN A 407 -12.64 25.80 -19.30
C GLN A 407 -12.17 25.65 -20.75
N GLY A 408 -11.67 24.46 -21.15
CA GLY A 408 -11.03 24.24 -22.46
C GLY A 408 -9.52 24.48 -22.38
N SER A 409 -8.76 23.64 -23.09
CA SER A 409 -7.29 23.72 -23.19
C SER A 409 -6.86 24.58 -24.37
#